data_AF-A0A7W6BTZ6-F1
#
_entry.id   AF-A0A7W6BTZ6-F1
#
_cell.length_a   1.000
_cell.length_b   1.000
_cell.length_c   1.000
_cell.angle_alpha   90.00
_cell.angle_beta   90.00
_cell.angle_gamma   90.00
#
_symmetry.space_group_name_H-M   'P 1'
#
loop_
_entity.id
_entity.type
_entity.pdbx_description
1 polymer ?
#
loop_
_entity_poly.entity_id
_entity_poly.type
_entity_poly.pdbx_seq_one_letter_code
_entity_poly.pdbx_strand_id
1 'polypeptide(L)'
;MDEEDFRALIELVAEELTLSGAADLADERHYTVTDLETGETKLSDPPKRLVEMLSAFERYIAIQDRTVAEASLARILGAVRNEGPTRVVVELADDRGPREINLAEAPDLAEVRHDINHIINRLMEDGFGYGDDT
;
A
#
# COMPACT_ATOMS: atom_id res chain seq x y z
N MET A 1 -7.47 -8.43 19.80
CA MET A 1 -7.35 -6.98 19.55
C MET A 1 -8.76 -6.47 19.43
N ASP A 2 -9.15 -5.54 20.28
CA ASP A 2 -10.49 -4.96 20.24
C ASP A 2 -10.55 -3.74 19.31
N GLU A 3 -11.73 -3.16 19.16
CA GLU A 3 -11.93 -2.01 18.26
C GLU A 3 -11.14 -0.77 18.70
N GLU A 4 -10.90 -0.60 20.01
CA GLU A 4 -10.12 0.52 20.56
C GLU A 4 -8.64 0.37 20.21
N ASP A 5 -8.09 -0.85 20.34
CA ASP A 5 -6.74 -1.18 19.88
C ASP A 5 -6.56 -0.85 18.39
N PHE A 6 -7.53 -1.23 17.54
CA PHE A 6 -7.46 -0.95 16.10
C PHE A 6 -7.51 0.55 15.80
N ARG A 7 -8.33 1.32 16.51
CA ARG A 7 -8.37 2.79 16.33
C ARG A 7 -7.05 3.43 16.73
N ALA A 8 -6.46 3.03 17.85
CA ALA A 8 -5.16 3.54 18.28
C ALA A 8 -4.05 3.22 17.25
N LEU A 9 -4.07 2.02 16.67
CA LEU A 9 -3.13 1.65 15.60
C LEU A 9 -3.34 2.46 14.31
N ILE A 10 -4.59 2.73 13.93
CA ILE A 10 -4.90 3.56 12.76
C ILE A 10 -4.39 4.98 12.94
N GLU A 11 -4.58 5.57 14.13
CA GLU A 11 -4.06 6.90 14.45
C GLU A 11 -2.54 6.94 14.34
N LEU A 12 -1.86 5.95 14.92
CA LEU A 12 -0.39 5.83 14.85
C LEU A 12 0.10 5.70 13.40
N VAL A 13 -0.53 4.83 12.60
CA VAL A 13 -0.15 4.63 11.19
C VAL A 13 -0.41 5.91 10.38
N ALA A 14 -1.52 6.61 10.61
CA ALA A 14 -1.83 7.86 9.94
C ALA A 14 -0.80 8.97 10.24
N GLU A 15 -0.34 9.06 11.50
CA GLU A 15 0.71 10.00 11.91
C GLU A 15 2.04 9.68 11.20
N GLU A 16 2.48 8.42 11.23
CA GLU A 16 3.73 7.99 10.59
C GLU A 16 3.71 8.18 9.07
N LEU A 17 2.58 7.89 8.42
CA LEU A 17 2.39 8.14 6.98
C LEU A 17 2.51 9.63 6.65
N THR A 18 1.92 10.49 7.47
CA THR A 18 2.00 11.94 7.31
C THR A 18 3.45 12.43 7.47
N LEU A 19 4.15 11.97 8.52
CA LEU A 19 5.55 12.32 8.78
C LEU A 19 6.49 11.84 7.66
N SER A 20 6.18 10.69 7.06
CA SER A 20 6.94 10.10 5.95
C SER A 20 6.64 10.74 4.59
N GLY A 21 5.74 11.72 4.52
CA GLY A 21 5.36 12.40 3.27
C GLY A 21 4.33 11.66 2.43
N ALA A 22 3.69 10.63 2.99
CA ALA A 22 2.60 9.86 2.38
C ALA A 22 1.24 10.28 2.97
N ALA A 23 1.05 11.58 3.24
CA ALA A 23 -0.15 12.12 3.88
C ALA A 23 -1.46 11.82 3.13
N ASP A 24 -1.40 11.66 1.80
CA ASP A 24 -2.54 11.21 1.01
C ASP A 24 -3.04 9.83 1.47
N LEU A 25 -2.14 8.91 1.81
CA LEU A 25 -2.52 7.58 2.32
C LEU A 25 -3.09 7.63 3.76
N ALA A 26 -2.91 8.75 4.46
CA ALA A 26 -3.51 8.96 5.78
C ALA A 26 -4.91 9.58 5.69
N ASP A 27 -5.36 9.99 4.50
CA ASP A 27 -6.65 10.65 4.32
C ASP A 27 -7.81 9.66 4.50
N GLU A 28 -8.58 9.86 5.56
CA GLU A 28 -9.74 9.02 5.91
C GLU A 28 -10.77 8.89 4.78
N ARG A 29 -10.84 9.89 3.88
CA ARG A 29 -11.78 9.88 2.74
C ARG A 29 -11.55 8.69 1.81
N HIS A 30 -10.32 8.18 1.71
CA HIS A 30 -9.97 7.01 0.90
C HIS A 30 -10.48 5.70 1.49
N TYR A 31 -10.91 5.70 2.76
CA TYR A 31 -11.33 4.52 3.51
C TYR A 31 -12.82 4.57 3.86
N THR A 32 -13.61 5.18 2.98
CA THR A 32 -15.06 5.26 3.13
C THR A 32 -15.76 4.23 2.25
N VAL A 33 -16.84 3.66 2.78
CA VAL A 33 -17.72 2.72 2.09
C VAL A 33 -19.10 3.34 2.00
N THR A 34 -19.69 3.30 0.81
CA THR A 34 -21.07 3.73 0.60
C THR A 34 -21.99 2.52 0.72
N ASP A 35 -22.94 2.61 1.63
CA ASP A 35 -24.02 1.63 1.76
C ASP A 35 -24.93 1.75 0.54
N LEU A 36 -25.12 0.64 -0.18
CA LEU A 36 -25.89 0.62 -1.43
C LEU A 36 -27.40 0.70 -1.20
N GLU A 37 -27.88 0.35 -0.02
CA GLU A 37 -29.31 0.37 0.33
C GLU A 37 -29.74 1.74 0.85
N THR A 38 -28.91 2.36 1.69
CA THR A 38 -29.24 3.66 2.32
C THR A 38 -28.62 4.86 1.59
N GLY A 39 -27.59 4.63 0.79
CA GLY A 39 -26.78 5.69 0.18
C GLY A 39 -25.87 6.42 1.18
N GLU A 40 -25.79 5.95 2.43
CA GLU A 40 -24.96 6.58 3.46
C GLU A 40 -23.49 6.21 3.29
N THR A 41 -22.62 7.22 3.30
CA THR A 41 -21.17 7.02 3.29
C THR A 41 -20.65 7.01 4.72
N LYS A 42 -20.01 5.92 5.13
CA LYS A 42 -19.38 5.76 6.44
C LYS A 42 -17.95 5.26 6.29
N LEU A 43 -17.16 5.39 7.34
CA LEU A 43 -15.82 4.81 7.38
C LEU A 43 -15.89 3.28 7.38
N SER A 44 -14.92 2.65 6.72
CA SER A 44 -14.65 1.21 6.85
C SER A 44 -14.46 0.85 8.33
N ASP A 45 -14.88 -0.36 8.70
CA ASP A 45 -14.65 -0.89 10.04
C ASP A 45 -13.15 -0.86 10.39
N PRO A 46 -12.75 -0.58 11.65
CA PRO A 46 -11.36 -0.33 12.00
C PRO A 46 -10.36 -1.42 11.55
N PRO A 47 -10.63 -2.73 11.71
CA PRO A 47 -9.71 -3.77 11.23
C PRO A 47 -9.50 -3.72 9.72
N LYS A 48 -10.59 -3.54 8.96
CA LYS A 48 -10.56 -3.44 7.51
C LYS A 48 -9.80 -2.18 7.06
N ARG A 49 -10.08 -1.05 7.70
CA ARG A 49 -9.40 0.23 7.41
C ARG A 49 -7.89 0.14 7.65
N LEU A 50 -7.46 -0.47 8.75
CA LEU A 50 -6.03 -0.66 9.03
C LEU A 50 -5.36 -1.51 7.94
N VAL A 51 -6.00 -2.59 7.50
CA VAL A 51 -5.49 -3.43 6.40
C VAL A 51 -5.43 -2.65 5.09
N GLU A 52 -6.44 -1.84 4.77
CA GLU A 52 -6.47 -1.00 3.57
C GLU A 52 -5.35 0.05 3.59
N MET A 53 -5.08 0.68 4.73
CA MET A 53 -3.97 1.63 4.92
C MET A 53 -2.61 0.97 4.73
N LEU A 54 -2.36 -0.16 5.41
CA LEU A 54 -1.10 -0.89 5.28
C LEU A 54 -0.89 -1.42 3.85
N SER A 55 -1.96 -1.86 3.18
CA SER A 55 -1.90 -2.30 1.78
C SER A 55 -1.64 -1.15 0.81
N ALA A 56 -2.15 0.05 1.11
CA ALA A 56 -1.83 1.24 0.32
C ALA A 56 -0.38 1.67 0.53
N PHE A 57 0.12 1.59 1.76
CA PHE A 57 1.52 1.86 2.08
C PHE A 57 2.50 0.87 1.44
N GLU A 58 2.17 -0.43 1.45
CA GLU A 58 2.95 -1.45 0.74
C GLU A 58 3.08 -1.11 -0.74
N ARG A 59 1.98 -0.74 -1.40
CA ARG A 59 1.97 -0.33 -2.82
C ARG A 59 2.81 0.92 -3.05
N TYR A 60 2.73 1.89 -2.16
CA TYR A 60 3.52 3.12 -2.22
C TYR A 60 5.03 2.82 -2.13
N ILE A 61 5.44 1.93 -1.21
CA ILE A 61 6.82 1.47 -1.09
C ILE A 61 7.24 0.64 -2.31
N ALA A 62 6.37 -0.23 -2.82
CA ALA A 62 6.67 -1.10 -3.95
C ALA A 62 7.03 -0.32 -5.22
N ILE A 63 6.45 0.86 -5.42
CA ILE A 63 6.80 1.76 -6.53
C ILE A 63 8.22 2.33 -6.38
N GLN A 64 8.72 2.40 -5.15
CA GLN A 64 10.06 2.90 -4.81
C GLN A 64 11.08 1.78 -4.54
N ASP A 65 10.69 0.51 -4.71
CA ASP A 65 11.54 -0.65 -4.45
C ASP A 65 12.28 -1.05 -5.73
N ARG A 66 13.62 -0.99 -5.70
CA ARG A 66 14.45 -1.43 -6.82
C ARG A 66 14.17 -2.87 -7.22
N THR A 67 13.94 -3.75 -6.25
CA THR A 67 13.72 -5.18 -6.50
C THR A 67 12.43 -5.41 -7.29
N VAL A 68 11.38 -4.62 -7.05
CA VAL A 68 10.13 -4.67 -7.83
C VAL A 68 10.36 -4.20 -9.27
N ALA A 69 11.15 -3.14 -9.45
CA ALA A 69 11.50 -2.62 -10.76
C ALA A 69 12.30 -3.64 -11.58
N GLU A 70 13.32 -4.24 -10.98
CA GLU A 70 14.15 -5.29 -11.60
C GLU A 70 13.31 -6.51 -11.98
N ALA A 71 12.45 -6.99 -11.08
CA ALA A 71 11.56 -8.12 -11.37
C ALA A 71 10.59 -7.81 -12.51
N SER A 72 10.05 -6.59 -12.56
CA SER A 72 9.13 -6.16 -13.62
C SER A 72 9.87 -6.04 -14.97
N LEU A 73 11.07 -5.46 -14.98
CA LEU A 73 11.95 -5.42 -16.15
C LEU A 73 12.30 -6.81 -16.65
N ALA A 74 12.67 -7.73 -15.76
CA ALA A 74 13.00 -9.11 -16.12
C ALA A 74 11.81 -9.82 -16.79
N ARG A 75 10.58 -9.60 -16.29
CA ARG A 75 9.36 -10.14 -16.92
C ARG A 75 9.11 -9.54 -18.30
N ILE A 76 9.30 -8.22 -18.46
CA ILE A 76 9.15 -7.55 -19.76
C ILE A 76 10.21 -8.07 -20.74
N LEU A 77 11.48 -8.14 -20.33
CA LEU A 77 12.57 -8.68 -21.14
C LEU A 77 12.33 -10.14 -21.55
N GLY A 78 11.78 -10.97 -20.65
CA GLY A 78 11.39 -12.34 -20.98
C GLY A 78 10.25 -12.43 -22.00
N ALA A 79 9.38 -11.41 -22.07
CA ALA A 79 8.28 -11.35 -23.02
C ALA A 79 8.68 -10.75 -24.38
N VAL A 80 9.68 -9.86 -24.44
CA VAL A 80 10.11 -9.16 -25.65
C VAL A 80 11.31 -9.88 -26.27
N ARG A 81 11.12 -10.48 -27.45
CA ARG A 81 12.07 -11.42 -28.07
C ARG A 81 13.41 -10.85 -28.56
N ASN A 82 13.69 -9.56 -28.45
CA ASN A 82 15.01 -8.96 -28.69
C ASN A 82 14.99 -7.48 -28.28
N GLU A 83 16.02 -7.05 -27.53
CA GLU A 83 16.30 -5.68 -27.08
C GLU A 83 15.17 -5.03 -26.27
N GLY A 84 15.10 -5.38 -24.98
CA GLY A 84 14.20 -4.71 -24.05
C GLY A 84 14.83 -3.48 -23.36
N PRO A 85 14.02 -2.72 -22.63
CA PRO A 85 14.44 -1.46 -22.02
C PRO A 85 15.56 -1.64 -21.00
N THR A 86 16.59 -0.80 -21.08
CA THR A 86 17.75 -0.81 -20.17
C THR A 86 17.56 0.08 -18.94
N ARG A 87 16.49 0.88 -18.89
CA ARG A 87 16.19 1.81 -17.80
C ARG A 87 14.68 1.96 -17.62
N VAL A 88 14.24 2.06 -16.36
CA VAL A 88 12.88 2.49 -16.01
C VAL A 88 12.98 3.79 -15.23
N VAL A 89 12.27 4.79 -15.74
CA VAL A 89 12.07 6.06 -15.04
C VAL A 89 10.58 6.14 -14.72
N VAL A 90 10.25 6.38 -13.47
CA VAL A 90 8.88 6.67 -13.04
C VAL A 90 8.76 8.16 -12.84
N GLU A 91 7.81 8.77 -13.52
CA GLU A 91 7.37 10.13 -13.24
C GLU A 91 6.29 10.05 -12.16
N LEU A 92 6.62 10.51 -10.95
CA LEU A 92 5.62 10.65 -9.89
C LEU A 92 4.90 11.99 -10.08
N ALA A 93 3.58 11.93 -10.19
CA ALA A 93 2.74 13.09 -10.06
C ALA A 93 2.58 13.38 -8.56
N ASP A 94 3.44 14.24 -8.00
CA ASP A 94 3.32 14.74 -6.63
C ASP A 94 2.85 16.20 -6.62
N ASP A 95 2.37 16.68 -5.46
CA ASP A 95 1.92 18.07 -5.28
C ASP A 95 3.05 19.12 -5.37
N ARG A 96 4.31 18.67 -5.42
CA ARG A 96 5.53 19.49 -5.58
C ARG A 96 6.02 19.54 -7.02
N GLY A 97 5.36 18.82 -7.94
CA GLY A 97 5.63 18.77 -9.38
C GLY A 97 6.15 17.40 -9.85
N PRO A 98 6.13 17.14 -11.17
CA PRO A 98 6.57 15.86 -11.71
C PRO A 98 8.03 15.59 -11.34
N ARG A 99 8.26 14.47 -10.66
CA ARG A 99 9.60 14.02 -10.27
C ARG A 99 9.93 12.71 -10.95
N GLU A 100 11.01 12.70 -11.72
CA GLU A 100 11.56 11.49 -12.31
C GLU A 100 12.43 10.74 -11.28
N ILE A 101 12.09 9.48 -11.03
CA ILE A 101 12.89 8.55 -10.23
C ILE A 101 13.46 7.47 -11.14
N ASN A 102 14.78 7.32 -11.14
CA ASN A 102 15.45 6.17 -11.74
C ASN A 102 15.34 4.98 -10.80
N LEU A 103 14.48 4.01 -11.10
CA LEU A 103 14.24 2.88 -10.20
C LEU A 103 15.46 1.95 -10.05
N ALA A 104 16.42 2.01 -10.98
CA ALA A 104 17.69 1.28 -10.85
C ALA A 104 18.56 1.80 -9.69
N GLU A 105 18.36 3.06 -9.28
CA GLU A 105 19.07 3.72 -8.17
C GLU A 105 18.24 3.76 -6.88
N ALA A 106 17.03 3.20 -6.92
CA ALA A 106 16.16 3.13 -5.76
C ALA A 106 16.76 2.20 -4.67
N PRO A 107 16.39 2.41 -3.40
CA PRO A 107 16.76 1.48 -2.33
C PRO A 107 16.10 0.11 -2.54
N ASP A 108 16.70 -0.91 -1.94
CA ASP A 108 16.06 -2.21 -1.78
C ASP A 108 15.17 -2.15 -0.55
N LEU A 109 13.86 -2.31 -0.76
CA LEU A 109 12.85 -2.23 0.31
C LEU A 109 12.12 -3.57 0.49
N ALA A 110 12.69 -4.66 -0.03
CA ALA A 110 12.07 -5.98 -0.01
C ALA A 110 11.79 -6.49 1.41
N GLU A 111 12.71 -6.27 2.36
CA GLU A 111 12.54 -6.66 3.76
C GLU A 111 11.38 -5.90 4.42
N VAL A 112 11.35 -4.58 4.28
CA VAL A 112 10.27 -3.73 4.82
C VAL A 112 8.91 -4.15 4.23
N ARG A 113 8.85 -4.44 2.93
CA ARG A 113 7.63 -4.94 2.28
C ARG A 113 7.24 -6.33 2.78
N HIS A 114 8.21 -7.20 3.06
CA HIS A 114 7.93 -8.50 3.64
C HIS A 114 7.29 -8.37 5.03
N ASP A 115 7.84 -7.50 5.88
CA ASP A 115 7.31 -7.23 7.22
C ASP A 115 5.89 -6.66 7.18
N ILE A 116 5.63 -5.70 6.30
CA ILE A 116 4.28 -5.13 6.12
C ILE A 116 3.30 -6.21 5.69
N ASN A 117 3.66 -7.05 4.71
CA ASN A 117 2.81 -8.15 4.27
C ASN A 117 2.56 -9.18 5.38
N HIS A 118 3.58 -9.47 6.20
CA HIS A 118 3.44 -10.35 7.36
C HIS A 118 2.45 -9.77 8.39
N ILE A 119 2.51 -8.47 8.66
CA ILE A 119 1.55 -7.77 9.54
C ILE A 119 0.15 -7.83 8.94
N ILE A 120 -0.03 -7.52 7.65
CA ILE A 120 -1.33 -7.58 6.97
C ILE A 120 -1.94 -8.98 7.09
N ASN A 121 -1.17 -10.04 6.78
CA ASN A 121 -1.65 -11.41 6.87
C ASN A 121 -2.09 -11.78 8.29
N ARG A 122 -1.29 -11.41 9.30
CA ARG A 122 -1.65 -11.65 10.69
C ARG A 122 -2.91 -10.89 11.10
N LEU A 123 -3.06 -9.64 10.71
CA LEU A 123 -4.27 -8.85 10.98
C LEU A 123 -5.50 -9.44 10.28
N MET A 124 -5.32 -10.02 9.09
CA MET A 124 -6.41 -10.69 8.40
C MET A 124 -6.82 -11.99 9.08
N GLU A 125 -5.86 -12.79 9.54
CA GLU A 125 -6.10 -14.03 10.30
C GLU A 125 -6.76 -13.75 11.66
N ASP A 126 -6.30 -12.72 12.36
CA ASP A 126 -6.79 -12.35 13.70
C ASP A 126 -8.13 -11.58 13.64
N GLY A 127 -8.36 -10.79 12.58
CA GLY A 127 -9.50 -9.87 12.43
C GLY A 127 -10.67 -10.42 11.61
N PHE A 128 -10.44 -11.40 10.73
CA PHE A 128 -11.47 -12.03 9.88
C PHE A 128 -11.66 -13.54 10.15
N GLY A 129 -11.23 -14.03 11.32
CA GLY A 129 -11.41 -15.43 11.72
C GLY A 129 -12.88 -15.90 11.60
N TYR A 130 -13.15 -16.69 10.56
CA TYR A 130 -14.35 -17.48 10.29
C TYR A 130 -15.71 -16.77 10.41
N GLY A 131 -16.05 -16.02 9.36
CA GLY A 131 -17.42 -15.79 8.91
C GLY A 131 -17.68 -16.46 7.56
N ASP A 132 -17.31 -17.74 7.41
CA ASP A 132 -17.78 -18.58 6.30
C ASP A 132 -18.93 -19.44 6.84
N ASP A 133 -20.12 -18.84 6.88
CA ASP A 133 -21.40 -19.54 6.98
C ASP A 133 -22.22 -19.14 5.74
N THR A 134 -21.87 -19.73 4.59
CA THR A 134 -22.83 -20.02 3.50
C THR A 134 -22.50 -21.33 2.81
#